data_AF-A0A7S1FX37-F1
#
_entry.id   AF-A0A7S1FX37-F1
#
_cell.length_a   1.000
_cell.length_b   1.000
_cell.length_c   1.000
_cell.angle_alpha   90.00
_cell.angle_beta   90.00
_cell.angle_gamma   90.00
#
_symmetry.space_group_name_H-M   'P 1'
#
loop_
_entity.id
_entity.type
_entity.pdbx_description
1 polymer ?
#
loop_
_entity_poly.entity_id
_entity_poly.type
_entity_poly.pdbx_seq_one_letter_code
_entity_poly.pdbx_strand_id
1 'polypeptide(L)'
;AFAIDVAGELRARSARITLWSAFMMVCIIVMGTSADIFRNNCTGKNPDQNLNYCERSKLAISIGTIGTVFALVTISMKTLKSDIPFLVEFVSSIGLFIVFAFGVAFITSEYGPGAPLGNLYYSCWTAFILSFLIVSSCVEDYQSTRTT
;
A
#
# COMPACT_ATOMS: atom_id res chain seq x y z
N ALA A 1 0.07 -19.04 36.21
CA ALA A 1 -0.90 -17.97 35.90
C ALA A 1 -0.51 -17.39 34.56
N PHE A 2 -1.35 -17.53 33.53
CA PHE A 2 -1.15 -16.89 32.25
C PHE A 2 -1.47 -15.40 32.42
N ALA A 3 -0.45 -14.59 32.67
CA ALA A 3 -0.58 -13.15 32.57
C ALA A 3 -0.67 -12.81 31.08
N ILE A 4 -1.89 -12.74 30.57
CA ILE A 4 -2.16 -12.22 29.23
C ILE A 4 -1.65 -10.78 29.23
N ASP A 5 -0.60 -10.48 28.47
CA ASP A 5 -0.07 -9.13 28.31
C ASP A 5 -1.01 -8.29 27.43
N VAL A 6 -2.14 -7.88 28.02
CA VAL A 6 -3.15 -7.05 27.37
C VAL A 6 -2.56 -5.72 26.92
N ALA A 7 -1.58 -5.18 27.65
CA ALA A 7 -0.94 -3.90 27.32
C ALA A 7 -0.04 -4.03 26.07
N GLY A 8 0.73 -5.11 25.97
CA GLY A 8 1.52 -5.45 24.79
C GLY A 8 0.65 -5.66 23.55
N GLU A 9 -0.42 -6.44 23.68
CA GLU A 9 -1.36 -6.71 22.58
C GLU A 9 -2.06 -5.43 22.08
N LEU A 10 -2.53 -4.57 23.00
CA LEU A 10 -3.14 -3.28 22.65
C LEU A 10 -2.15 -2.34 21.94
N ARG A 11 -0.89 -2.29 22.39
CA ARG A 11 0.14 -1.43 21.81
C ARG A 11 0.53 -1.89 20.40
N ALA A 12 0.71 -3.20 20.20
CA ALA A 12 0.99 -3.78 18.88
C ALA A 12 -0.17 -3.55 17.90
N ARG A 13 -1.42 -3.73 18.37
CA ARG A 13 -2.63 -3.45 17.58
C ARG A 13 -2.72 -1.98 17.15
N SER A 14 -2.41 -1.04 18.05
CA SER A 14 -2.42 0.40 17.77
C SER A 14 -1.33 0.80 16.75
N ALA A 15 -0.12 0.25 16.88
CA ALA A 15 0.99 0.56 15.97
C ALA A 15 0.67 0.12 14.54
N ARG A 16 0.11 -1.09 14.37
CA ARG A 16 -0.21 -1.63 13.05
C ARG A 16 -1.40 -0.94 12.38
N ILE A 17 -2.43 -0.55 13.13
CA ILE A 17 -3.53 0.28 12.59
C ILE A 17 -2.98 1.61 12.07
N THR A 18 -1.97 2.18 12.74
CA THR A 18 -1.32 3.42 12.31
C THR A 18 -0.58 3.22 10.98
N LEU A 19 0.17 2.11 10.82
CA LEU A 19 0.83 1.75 9.55
C LEU A 19 -0.17 1.57 8.40
N TRP A 20 -1.26 0.84 8.63
CA TRP A 20 -2.32 0.66 7.62
C TRP A 20 -3.00 1.99 7.25
N SER A 21 -3.23 2.87 8.22
CA SER A 21 -3.82 4.19 7.97
C SER A 21 -2.89 5.08 7.15
N ALA A 22 -1.59 5.09 7.48
CA ALA A 22 -0.57 5.78 6.71
C ALA A 22 -0.49 5.22 5.28
N PHE A 23 -0.48 3.90 5.13
CA PHE A 23 -0.46 3.23 3.83
C PHE A 23 -1.69 3.58 2.98
N MET A 24 -2.88 3.61 3.58
CA MET A 24 -4.11 4.04 2.92
C MET A 24 -4.00 5.47 2.37
N MET A 25 -3.54 6.41 3.20
CA MET A 25 -3.38 7.80 2.78
C MET A 25 -2.41 7.93 1.60
N VAL A 26 -1.29 7.22 1.65
CA VAL A 26 -0.31 7.22 0.56
C VAL A 26 -0.88 6.59 -0.72
N CYS A 27 -1.67 5.51 -0.61
CA CYS A 27 -2.35 4.90 -1.76
C CYS A 27 -3.36 5.87 -2.42
N ILE A 28 -4.07 6.67 -1.62
CA ILE A 28 -4.96 7.72 -2.13
C ILE A 28 -4.16 8.78 -2.90
N ILE A 29 -2.97 9.17 -2.41
CA ILE A 29 -2.08 10.10 -3.12
C ILE A 29 -1.62 9.49 -4.45
N VAL A 30 -1.17 8.22 -4.46
CA VAL A 30 -0.77 7.51 -5.69
C VAL A 30 -1.91 7.50 -6.70
N MET A 31 -3.11 7.10 -6.28
CA MET A 31 -4.31 7.06 -7.13
C MET A 31 -4.66 8.45 -7.68
N GLY A 32 -4.76 9.46 -6.81
CA GLY A 32 -5.19 10.80 -7.18
C GLY A 32 -4.19 11.52 -8.10
N THR A 33 -2.89 11.41 -7.79
CA THR A 33 -1.84 12.03 -8.63
C THR A 33 -1.73 11.35 -9.99
N SER A 34 -1.86 10.01 -10.04
CA SER A 34 -1.88 9.27 -11.30
C SER A 34 -3.12 9.58 -12.15
N ALA A 35 -4.29 9.77 -11.53
CA ALA A 35 -5.51 10.15 -12.22
C ALA A 35 -5.40 11.55 -12.83
N ASP A 36 -4.80 12.51 -12.13
CA ASP A 36 -4.55 13.85 -12.66
C ASP A 36 -3.54 13.82 -13.81
N ILE A 37 -2.43 13.09 -13.67
CA ILE A 37 -1.46 12.87 -14.75
C ILE A 37 -2.12 12.26 -15.98
N PHE A 38 -2.94 11.23 -15.79
CA PHE A 38 -3.65 10.57 -16.88
C PHE A 38 -4.62 11.53 -17.57
N ARG A 39 -5.41 12.30 -16.82
CA ARG A 39 -6.33 13.28 -17.39
C ARG A 39 -5.60 14.39 -18.16
N ASN A 40 -4.48 14.89 -17.65
CA ASN A 40 -3.81 16.02 -18.27
C ASN A 40 -2.97 15.62 -19.49
N ASN A 41 -2.42 14.40 -19.50
CA ASN A 41 -1.48 13.97 -20.55
C ASN A 41 -2.06 12.94 -21.53
N CYS A 42 -3.13 12.22 -21.19
CA CYS A 42 -3.60 11.06 -21.96
C CYS A 42 -4.99 11.20 -22.59
N THR A 43 -5.80 12.21 -22.22
CA THR A 43 -7.14 12.42 -22.81
C THR A 43 -7.16 13.48 -23.93
N GLY A 44 -6.00 13.89 -24.43
CA GLY A 44 -5.86 14.89 -25.51
C GLY A 44 -6.01 14.34 -26.93
N LYS A 45 -5.95 15.22 -27.94
CA LYS A 45 -6.20 14.90 -29.37
C LYS A 45 -5.14 14.02 -30.06
N ASN A 46 -3.98 13.79 -29.44
CA ASN A 46 -2.92 12.90 -29.95
C ASN A 46 -2.54 11.83 -28.91
N PRO A 47 -3.40 10.83 -28.67
CA PRO A 47 -3.15 9.77 -27.68
C PRO A 47 -1.96 8.86 -28.02
N ASP A 48 -1.53 8.83 -29.28
CA ASP A 48 -0.57 7.85 -29.78
C ASP A 48 0.89 8.17 -29.47
N GLN A 49 1.22 9.41 -29.10
CA GLN A 49 2.62 9.79 -28.85
C GLN A 49 3.20 9.18 -27.56
N ASN A 50 2.36 8.65 -26.67
CA ASN A 50 2.79 8.19 -25.34
C ASN A 50 1.97 6.99 -24.82
N LEU A 51 1.64 6.02 -25.69
CA LEU A 51 0.80 4.87 -25.34
C LEU A 51 1.29 4.15 -24.06
N ASN A 52 2.59 3.83 -24.00
CA ASN A 52 3.22 3.15 -22.85
C ASN A 52 3.14 3.95 -21.55
N TYR A 53 3.29 5.28 -21.62
CA TYR A 53 3.19 6.17 -20.46
C TYR A 53 1.77 6.19 -19.90
N CYS A 54 0.77 6.25 -20.79
CA CYS A 54 -0.63 6.29 -20.42
C CYS A 54 -1.14 4.95 -19.88
N GLU A 55 -0.66 3.82 -20.42
CA GLU A 55 -0.94 2.50 -19.86
C GLU A 55 -0.34 2.33 -18.46
N ARG A 56 0.89 2.79 -18.25
CA ARG A 56 1.54 2.80 -16.93
C ARG A 56 0.84 3.74 -15.94
N SER A 57 0.25 4.83 -16.41
CA SER A 57 -0.59 5.71 -15.59
C SER A 57 -1.88 5.02 -15.15
N LYS A 58 -2.54 4.27 -16.05
CA LYS A 58 -3.70 3.44 -15.70
C LYS A 58 -3.35 2.37 -14.67
N LEU A 59 -2.18 1.74 -14.82
CA LEU A 59 -1.64 0.78 -13.85
C LEU A 59 -1.41 1.45 -12.47
N ALA A 60 -0.86 2.66 -12.42
CA ALA A 60 -0.67 3.37 -11.17
C ALA A 60 -2.00 3.71 -10.46
N ILE A 61 -3.02 4.12 -11.24
CA ILE A 61 -4.38 4.34 -10.72
C ILE A 61 -4.95 3.04 -10.13
N SER A 62 -4.83 1.91 -10.84
CA SER A 62 -5.38 0.64 -10.38
C SER A 62 -4.66 0.14 -9.12
N ILE A 63 -3.33 0.21 -9.07
CA ILE A 63 -2.54 -0.16 -7.89
C ILE A 63 -2.92 0.70 -6.68
N GLY A 64 -3.00 2.03 -6.83
CA GLY A 64 -3.42 2.93 -5.76
C GLY A 64 -4.85 2.65 -5.27
N THR A 65 -5.75 2.32 -6.18
CA THR A 65 -7.15 1.96 -5.84
C THR A 65 -7.21 0.65 -5.06
N ILE A 66 -6.53 -0.40 -5.55
CA ILE A 66 -6.47 -1.71 -4.89
C ILE A 66 -5.87 -1.56 -3.48
N GLY A 67 -4.74 -0.86 -3.37
CA GLY A 67 -4.10 -0.60 -2.07
C GLY A 67 -5.01 0.13 -1.09
N THR A 68 -5.76 1.14 -1.57
CA THR A 68 -6.73 1.89 -0.76
C THR A 68 -7.86 0.99 -0.27
N VAL A 69 -8.47 0.19 -1.14
CA VAL A 69 -9.57 -0.72 -0.77
C VAL A 69 -9.10 -1.77 0.22
N PHE A 70 -7.95 -2.40 -0.01
CA PHE A 70 -7.39 -3.38 0.93
C PHE A 70 -7.10 -2.77 2.30
N ALA A 71 -6.47 -1.59 2.33
CA ALA A 71 -6.19 -0.91 3.58
C ALA A 71 -7.48 -0.55 4.34
N LEU A 72 -8.48 -0.01 3.64
CA LEU A 72 -9.77 0.32 4.23
C LEU A 72 -10.45 -0.92 4.82
N VAL A 73 -10.44 -2.04 4.09
CA VAL A 73 -11.00 -3.31 4.56
C VAL A 73 -10.27 -3.81 5.80
N THR A 74 -8.93 -3.83 5.80
CA THR A 74 -8.14 -4.28 6.96
C THR A 74 -8.36 -3.39 8.18
N ILE A 75 -8.38 -2.06 8.00
CA ILE A 75 -8.67 -1.11 9.09
C ILE A 75 -10.08 -1.36 9.63
N SER A 76 -11.08 -1.41 8.75
CA SER A 76 -12.49 -1.61 9.15
C SER A 76 -12.68 -2.93 9.88
N MET A 77 -12.07 -4.02 9.38
CA MET A 77 -12.12 -5.31 10.05
C MET A 77 -11.46 -5.25 11.43
N LYS A 78 -10.32 -4.55 11.60
CA LYS A 78 -9.64 -4.41 12.90
C LYS A 78 -10.42 -3.54 13.88
N THR A 79 -11.20 -2.59 13.39
CA THR A 79 -12.02 -1.70 14.22
C THR A 79 -13.33 -2.37 14.62
N LEU A 80 -13.97 -3.12 13.72
CA LEU A 80 -15.30 -3.70 13.93
C LEU A 80 -15.28 -5.12 14.52
N LYS A 81 -14.25 -5.91 14.22
CA LYS A 81 -14.09 -7.27 14.73
C LYS A 81 -12.73 -7.39 15.44
N SER A 82 -12.70 -8.06 16.59
CA SER A 82 -11.46 -8.39 17.27
C SER A 82 -10.63 -9.43 16.51
N ASP A 83 -11.29 -10.28 15.73
CA ASP A 83 -10.69 -11.49 15.19
C ASP A 83 -10.54 -11.38 13.67
N ILE A 84 -9.54 -10.63 13.20
CA ILE A 84 -9.03 -10.87 11.84
C ILE A 84 -8.16 -12.11 11.91
N PRO A 85 -8.37 -13.12 11.04
CA PRO A 85 -7.41 -14.21 10.92
C PRO A 85 -6.07 -13.63 10.45
N PHE A 86 -5.07 -13.68 11.34
CA PHE A 86 -3.69 -13.21 11.09
C PHE A 86 -3.16 -13.63 9.71
N LEU A 87 -3.51 -14.85 9.27
CA LEU A 87 -3.16 -15.37 7.95
C LEU A 87 -3.61 -14.48 6.79
N VAL A 88 -4.83 -13.93 6.84
CA VAL A 88 -5.36 -13.07 5.78
C VAL A 88 -4.63 -11.73 5.75
N GLU A 89 -4.34 -11.14 6.91
CA GLU A 89 -3.55 -9.92 7.01
C GLU A 89 -2.13 -10.12 6.49
N PHE A 90 -1.47 -11.23 6.89
CA PHE A 90 -0.12 -11.54 6.46
C PHE A 90 -0.04 -11.76 4.94
N VAL A 91 -0.90 -12.62 4.39
CA VAL A 91 -0.90 -12.93 2.95
C VAL A 91 -1.24 -11.68 2.12
N SER A 92 -2.21 -10.87 2.54
CA SER A 92 -2.55 -9.62 1.84
C SER A 92 -1.43 -8.59 1.92
N SER A 93 -0.72 -8.46 3.05
CA SER A 93 0.42 -7.57 3.18
C SER A 93 1.59 -7.96 2.27
N ILE A 94 1.90 -9.25 2.14
CA ILE A 94 2.93 -9.75 1.21
C ILE A 94 2.51 -9.48 -0.23
N GLY A 95 1.24 -9.74 -0.58
CA GLY A 95 0.70 -9.46 -1.91
C GLY A 95 0.84 -7.99 -2.27
N LEU A 96 0.48 -7.09 -1.36
CA LEU A 96 0.64 -5.64 -1.54
C LEU A 96 2.11 -5.24 -1.67
N PHE A 97 3.00 -5.81 -0.86
CA PHE A 97 4.44 -5.56 -0.96
C PHE A 97 4.99 -5.91 -2.35
N ILE A 98 4.63 -7.09 -2.88
CA ILE A 98 5.02 -7.50 -4.23
C ILE A 98 4.43 -6.55 -5.28
N VAL A 99 3.15 -6.22 -5.18
CA VAL A 99 2.47 -5.29 -6.11
C VAL A 99 3.16 -3.92 -6.11
N PHE A 100 3.51 -3.38 -4.95
CA PHE A 100 4.21 -2.09 -4.85
C PHE A 100 5.69 -2.17 -5.24
N ALA A 101 6.35 -3.33 -5.11
CA ALA A 101 7.69 -3.53 -5.65
C ALA A 101 7.70 -3.39 -7.19
N PHE A 102 6.76 -4.07 -7.86
CA PHE A 102 6.57 -3.89 -9.29
C PHE A 102 6.04 -2.49 -9.63
N GLY A 103 5.15 -1.95 -8.80
CA GLY A 103 4.62 -0.59 -8.93
C GLY A 103 5.74 0.43 -9.01
N VAL A 104 6.68 0.41 -8.06
CA VAL A 104 7.87 1.26 -8.10
C VAL A 104 8.65 1.03 -9.40
N ALA A 105 8.97 -0.21 -9.74
CA ALA A 105 9.75 -0.52 -10.95
C ALA A 105 9.13 0.01 -12.25
N PHE A 106 7.80 -0.09 -12.43
CA PHE A 106 7.12 0.33 -13.65
C PHE A 106 6.73 1.82 -13.63
N ILE A 107 6.21 2.32 -12.50
CA ILE A 107 5.68 3.68 -12.36
C ILE A 107 6.82 4.70 -12.33
N THR A 108 7.92 4.41 -11.61
CA THR A 108 9.04 5.35 -11.44
C THR A 108 10.21 5.08 -12.39
N SER A 109 10.05 4.20 -13.36
CA SER A 109 11.03 4.03 -14.44
C SER A 109 11.17 5.31 -15.28
N GLU A 110 12.26 5.44 -16.03
CA GLU A 110 12.56 6.62 -16.88
C GLU A 110 11.39 7.02 -17.82
N TYR A 111 10.66 6.03 -18.33
CA TYR A 111 9.50 6.23 -19.22
C TYR A 111 8.15 6.12 -18.49
N GLY A 112 8.16 6.06 -17.16
CA GLY A 112 6.97 5.94 -16.32
C GLY A 112 6.37 7.30 -15.95
N PRO A 113 5.08 7.32 -15.55
CA PRO A 113 4.42 8.56 -15.12
C PRO A 113 5.01 9.18 -13.85
N GLY A 114 5.70 8.38 -13.05
CA GLY A 114 6.46 8.84 -11.89
C GLY A 114 7.93 9.12 -12.17
N ALA A 115 8.40 9.15 -13.42
CA ALA A 115 9.81 9.47 -13.72
C ALA A 115 10.22 10.87 -13.23
N PRO A 116 9.40 11.92 -13.44
CA PRO A 116 9.67 13.23 -12.84
C PRO A 116 9.55 13.13 -11.31
N LEU A 117 10.58 13.63 -10.61
CA LEU A 117 10.57 13.71 -9.16
C LEU A 117 9.40 14.59 -8.69
N GLY A 118 8.46 14.00 -7.98
CA GLY A 118 7.24 14.67 -7.55
C GLY A 118 6.36 13.76 -6.70
N ASN A 119 5.11 14.16 -6.48
CA ASN A 119 4.21 13.47 -5.56
C ASN A 119 4.04 11.98 -5.90
N LEU A 120 3.89 11.63 -7.18
CA LEU A 120 3.73 10.24 -7.60
C LEU A 120 4.99 9.40 -7.31
N TYR A 121 6.20 9.93 -7.59
CA TYR A 121 7.46 9.26 -7.29
C TYR A 121 7.58 8.96 -5.79
N TYR A 122 7.47 9.97 -4.94
CA TYR A 122 7.66 9.82 -3.50
C TYR A 122 6.57 8.94 -2.88
N SER A 123 5.30 9.13 -3.26
CA SER A 123 4.22 8.32 -2.72
C SER A 123 4.31 6.84 -3.12
N CYS A 124 4.75 6.51 -4.34
CA CYS A 124 4.99 5.11 -4.72
C CYS A 124 6.07 4.44 -3.85
N TRP A 125 7.21 5.12 -3.65
CA TRP A 125 8.28 4.62 -2.79
C TRP A 125 7.85 4.52 -1.32
N THR A 126 7.12 5.51 -0.82
CA THR A 126 6.59 5.47 0.55
C THR A 126 5.60 4.33 0.72
N ALA A 127 4.72 4.06 -0.26
CA ALA A 127 3.79 2.94 -0.21
C ALA A 127 4.54 1.60 -0.19
N PHE A 128 5.59 1.46 -1.01
CA PHE A 128 6.46 0.28 -0.98
C PHE A 128 7.10 0.07 0.41
N ILE A 129 7.70 1.11 1.00
CA ILE A 129 8.31 1.03 2.33
C ILE A 129 7.26 0.69 3.39
N LEU A 130 6.10 1.33 3.38
CA LEU A 130 5.03 1.06 4.33
C LEU A 130 4.51 -0.38 4.20
N SER A 131 4.37 -0.91 2.97
CA SER A 131 3.98 -2.31 2.77
C SER A 131 5.01 -3.29 3.33
N PHE A 132 6.31 -2.98 3.19
CA PHE A 132 7.39 -3.75 3.82
C PHE A 132 7.28 -3.71 5.35
N LEU A 133 7.10 -2.53 5.94
CA LEU A 133 6.96 -2.38 7.39
C LEU A 133 5.74 -3.13 7.95
N ILE A 134 4.63 -3.18 7.21
CA ILE A 134 3.46 -3.98 7.59
C ILE A 134 3.80 -5.48 7.59
N VAL A 135 4.50 -5.97 6.55
CA VAL A 135 4.96 -7.37 6.51
C VAL A 135 5.90 -7.67 7.68
N SER A 136 6.88 -6.81 7.94
CA SER A 136 7.81 -6.95 9.06
C SER A 136 7.08 -7.02 10.41
N SER A 137 6.11 -6.14 10.63
CA SER A 137 5.27 -6.17 11.85
C SER A 137 4.49 -7.48 11.99
N CYS A 138 4.01 -8.06 10.89
CA CYS A 138 3.36 -9.38 10.94
C CYS A 138 4.36 -10.50 11.26
N VAL A 139 5.59 -10.43 10.76
CA VAL A 139 6.65 -11.40 11.09
C VAL A 139 7.03 -11.33 12.56
N GLU A 140 7.14 -10.12 13.12
CA GLU A 140 7.38 -9.90 14.55
C GLU A 140 6.29 -10.53 15.41
N ASP A 141 5.01 -10.26 15.10
CA ASP A 141 3.86 -10.88 15.80
C ASP A 141 3.91 -12.43 15.75
N TYR A 142 4.28 -12.99 14.59
CA TYR A 142 4.42 -14.44 14.42
C TYR A 142 5.56 -15.02 15.28
N GLN A 143 6.70 -14.33 15.34
CA GLN A 143 7.84 -14.75 16.16
C GLN A 143 7.51 -14.68 17.66
N SER A 144 6.90 -13.58 18.12
CA SER A 144 6.51 -13.41 19.53
C SER A 144 5.52 -14.48 19.99
N THR A 145 4.59 -14.88 19.12
CA THR A 145 3.64 -15.97 19.41
C THR A 145 4.34 -17.34 19.52
N ARG A 146 5.43 -17.55 18.79
CA ARG A 146 6.16 -18.84 18.79
C ARG A 146 7.16 -18.99 19.93
N THR A 147 7.65 -17.88 20.47
CA THR A 147 8.59 -17.86 21.60
C THR A 147 7.92 -17.92 22.98
N THR A 148 6.58 -17.85 23.03
CA THR A 148 5.77 -17.90 24.26
C THR A 148 5.08 -19.26 24.38
#